data_AF-A0AA40B895-F1
#
_entry.id   AF-A0AA40B895-F1
#
_cell.length_a   1.000
_cell.length_b   1.000
_cell.length_c   1.000
_cell.angle_alpha   90.00
_cell.angle_beta   90.00
_cell.angle_gamma   90.00
#
_symmetry.space_group_name_H-M   'P 1'
#
loop_
_entity.id
_entity.type
_entity.pdbx_description
1 polymer ?
#
loop_
_entity_poly.entity_id
_entity_poly.type
_entity_poly.pdbx_seq_one_letter_code
_entity_poly.pdbx_strand_id
1 'polypeptide(L)'
;MALGSRTEQPSTDTEPCSVIQLKLEGSTILEAWNGNPTTRAMEQLANSHERGADPSRSSFRALPVYHGTDALRRSSTQDTEVAVRHGLLYGSVTENQVAPCRRQLPVLWTGFSPLRYFFWAAFKSEVLHPVPSTTIGNKLKMPWKCGDHEHVGVLVFRFQPALPSAPGEASYIIPPGREQDWTYLSRIPEGVTPDALWRLFAPIHHNVQPTWPETLHCQEYGVQRLMLSPYIKQFWRTGWFDAGITTLRASHQATYSISFTQTIQEAPPADKDTKTKQHRTSTW
;
A
#
# COMPACT_ATOMS: atom_id res chain seq x y z
N MET A 1 50.32 -35.51 -9.20
CA MET A 1 49.66 -34.55 -10.12
C MET A 1 48.32 -35.13 -10.50
N ALA A 2 47.24 -34.53 -10.00
CA ALA A 2 45.87 -34.83 -10.43
C ALA A 2 45.17 -33.48 -10.59
N LEU A 3 44.90 -33.11 -11.84
CA LEU A 3 44.14 -31.92 -12.22
C LEU A 3 42.66 -32.20 -11.88
N GLY A 4 42.18 -31.57 -10.80
CA GLY A 4 40.77 -31.54 -10.48
C GLY A 4 40.04 -30.67 -11.48
N SER A 5 39.27 -31.31 -12.35
CA SER A 5 38.29 -30.71 -13.27
C SER A 5 37.29 -29.86 -12.48
N ARG A 6 37.36 -28.55 -12.71
CA ARG A 6 36.43 -27.55 -12.18
C ARG A 6 35.12 -27.70 -12.93
N THR A 7 34.13 -28.35 -12.31
CA THR A 7 32.76 -28.37 -12.80
C THR A 7 32.21 -26.95 -12.69
N GLU A 8 32.15 -26.23 -13.81
CA GLU A 8 31.41 -24.98 -13.91
C GLU A 8 29.94 -25.30 -13.62
N GLN A 9 29.44 -24.82 -12.47
CA GLN A 9 28.01 -24.78 -12.23
C GLN A 9 27.38 -23.88 -13.31
N PRO A 10 26.29 -24.31 -13.96
CA PRO A 10 25.60 -23.48 -14.92
C PRO A 10 25.13 -22.21 -14.21
N SER A 11 25.47 -21.05 -14.79
CA SER A 11 24.92 -19.76 -14.41
C SER A 11 23.40 -19.90 -14.37
N THR A 12 22.81 -19.75 -13.19
CA THR A 12 21.36 -19.65 -13.04
C THR A 12 20.91 -18.48 -13.88
N ASP A 13 20.19 -18.75 -14.98
CA ASP A 13 19.48 -17.75 -15.76
C ASP A 13 18.68 -16.89 -14.78
N THR A 14 19.15 -15.68 -14.54
CA THR A 14 18.45 -14.69 -13.73
C THR A 14 17.17 -14.36 -14.47
N GLU A 15 16.04 -14.90 -14.01
CA GLU A 15 14.73 -14.51 -14.52
C GLU A 15 14.65 -12.97 -14.59
N PRO A 16 14.14 -12.39 -15.68
CA PRO A 16 14.07 -10.94 -15.83
C PRO A 16 13.18 -10.35 -14.73
N CYS A 17 13.62 -9.25 -14.13
CA CYS A 17 12.85 -8.57 -13.10
C CYS A 17 11.49 -8.10 -13.63
N SER A 18 10.39 -8.61 -13.06
CA SER A 18 9.01 -8.36 -13.49
C SER A 18 8.38 -7.08 -12.90
N VAL A 19 9.20 -6.09 -12.54
CA VAL A 19 8.73 -4.83 -11.92
C VAL A 19 8.33 -3.80 -12.97
N ILE A 20 7.12 -3.26 -12.82
CA ILE A 20 6.58 -2.22 -13.70
C ILE A 20 6.92 -0.85 -13.11
N GLN A 21 7.74 -0.06 -13.81
CA GLN A 21 8.01 1.33 -13.41
C GLN A 21 6.86 2.26 -13.84
N LEU A 22 6.27 2.95 -12.87
CA LEU A 22 5.30 4.03 -13.08
C LEU A 22 5.95 5.36 -12.71
N LYS A 23 5.98 6.29 -13.67
CA LYS A 23 6.44 7.67 -13.47
C LYS A 23 5.22 8.57 -13.40
N LEU A 24 4.97 9.15 -12.23
CA LEU A 24 3.90 10.11 -12.02
C LEU A 24 4.45 11.52 -12.17
N GLU A 25 3.81 12.33 -13.00
CA GLU A 25 4.20 13.72 -13.26
C GLU A 25 2.97 14.62 -13.14
N GLY A 26 3.09 15.73 -12.42
CA GLY A 26 1.99 16.67 -12.20
C GLY A 26 2.31 17.68 -11.09
N SER A 27 1.43 18.68 -10.93
CA SER A 27 1.59 19.69 -9.87
C SER A 27 1.34 19.12 -8.48
N THR A 28 0.51 18.07 -8.40
CA THR A 28 0.21 17.31 -7.18
C THR A 28 0.24 15.81 -7.45
N ILE A 29 0.41 15.02 -6.39
CA ILE A 29 0.35 13.55 -6.46
C ILE A 29 -1.02 13.09 -6.99
N LEU A 30 -2.10 13.73 -6.55
CA LEU A 30 -3.47 13.35 -6.94
C LEU A 30 -3.72 13.60 -8.42
N GLU A 31 -3.27 14.74 -8.94
CA GLU A 31 -3.34 15.04 -10.36
C GLU A 31 -2.55 13.99 -11.16
N ALA A 32 -1.29 13.75 -10.79
CA ALA A 32 -0.44 12.80 -11.48
C ALA A 32 -0.99 11.36 -11.44
N TRP A 33 -1.54 10.95 -10.29
CA TRP A 33 -2.18 9.65 -10.10
C TRP A 33 -3.43 9.49 -10.97
N ASN A 34 -4.27 10.51 -11.07
CA ASN A 34 -5.46 10.47 -11.92
C ASN A 34 -5.10 10.64 -13.41
N GLY A 35 -4.02 11.34 -13.71
CA GLY A 35 -3.50 11.57 -15.06
C GLY A 35 -2.87 10.33 -15.70
N ASN A 36 -2.24 9.45 -14.90
CA ASN A 36 -1.60 8.24 -15.40
C ASN A 36 -2.63 7.13 -15.74
N PRO A 37 -2.61 6.55 -16.95
CA PRO A 37 -3.59 5.53 -17.37
C PRO A 37 -3.60 4.27 -16.50
N THR A 38 -2.42 3.82 -16.06
CA THR A 38 -2.30 2.58 -15.29
C THR A 38 -2.90 2.71 -13.91
N THR A 39 -2.55 3.77 -13.16
CA THR A 39 -3.12 4.04 -11.83
C THR A 39 -4.62 4.34 -11.91
N ARG A 40 -5.08 5.03 -12.95
CA ARG A 40 -6.51 5.24 -13.22
C ARG A 40 -7.26 3.92 -13.41
N ALA A 41 -6.71 2.98 -14.19
CA ALA A 41 -7.30 1.66 -14.38
C ALA A 41 -7.36 0.86 -13.06
N MET A 42 -6.31 0.93 -12.23
CA MET A 42 -6.32 0.28 -10.90
C MET A 42 -7.42 0.86 -10.00
N GLU A 43 -7.58 2.19 -9.98
CA GLU A 43 -8.64 2.85 -9.20
C GLU A 43 -10.05 2.56 -9.74
N GLN A 44 -10.23 2.45 -11.06
CA GLN A 44 -11.52 2.08 -11.64
C GLN A 44 -11.98 0.70 -11.15
N LEU A 45 -11.06 -0.27 -11.08
CA LEU A 45 -11.35 -1.59 -10.51
C LEU A 45 -11.73 -1.49 -9.02
N ALA A 46 -10.97 -0.73 -8.23
CA ALA A 46 -11.29 -0.51 -6.81
C ALA A 46 -12.68 0.15 -6.62
N ASN A 47 -13.07 1.02 -7.56
CA ASN A 47 -14.28 1.81 -7.51
C ASN A 47 -15.50 1.17 -8.19
N SER A 48 -15.36 -0.02 -8.80
CA SER A 48 -16.45 -0.68 -9.53
C SER A 48 -17.54 -1.26 -8.61
N HIS A 49 -17.39 -1.13 -7.29
CA HIS A 49 -18.26 -1.72 -6.29
C HIS A 49 -18.84 -0.67 -5.34
N GLU A 50 -19.96 -1.02 -4.71
CA GLU A 50 -20.59 -0.18 -3.69
C GLU A 50 -19.59 0.26 -2.62
N ARG A 51 -19.66 1.55 -2.28
CA ARG A 51 -18.84 2.14 -1.22
C ARG A 51 -19.15 1.42 0.10
N GLY A 52 -18.11 0.88 0.74
CA GLY A 52 -18.23 0.28 2.07
C GLY A 52 -18.92 -1.08 2.10
N ALA A 53 -19.23 -1.69 0.94
CA ALA A 53 -19.73 -3.05 0.88
C ALA A 53 -18.74 -4.03 1.53
N ASP A 54 -19.24 -5.02 2.25
CA ASP A 54 -18.45 -5.98 3.03
C ASP A 54 -17.64 -6.94 2.13
N PRO A 55 -16.34 -7.20 2.42
CA PRO A 55 -15.52 -8.22 1.80
C PRO A 55 -16.14 -9.63 1.69
N SER A 56 -17.14 -9.97 2.52
CA SER A 56 -17.87 -11.24 2.41
C SER A 56 -18.77 -11.34 1.18
N ARG A 57 -19.12 -10.21 0.54
CA ARG A 57 -19.97 -10.18 -0.65
C ARG A 57 -19.26 -10.79 -1.86
N SER A 58 -20.00 -11.53 -2.68
CA SER A 58 -19.46 -12.19 -3.89
C SER A 58 -18.75 -11.23 -4.85
N SER A 59 -19.17 -9.98 -4.88
CA SER A 59 -18.59 -8.93 -5.71
C SER A 59 -17.13 -8.58 -5.34
N PHE A 60 -16.70 -8.87 -4.11
CA PHE A 60 -15.32 -8.68 -3.68
C PHE A 60 -14.35 -9.77 -4.15
N ARG A 61 -14.84 -10.94 -4.57
CA ARG A 61 -13.99 -12.08 -4.94
C ARG A 61 -13.06 -11.79 -6.12
N ALA A 62 -13.45 -10.87 -7.00
CA ALA A 62 -12.65 -10.49 -8.16
C ALA A 62 -11.75 -9.28 -7.88
N LEU A 63 -11.89 -8.60 -6.73
CA LEU A 63 -11.19 -7.36 -6.48
C LEU A 63 -9.73 -7.59 -6.09
N PRO A 64 -8.79 -6.90 -6.75
CA PRO A 64 -7.41 -6.93 -6.31
C PRO A 64 -7.26 -6.21 -4.96
N VAL A 65 -6.31 -6.68 -4.17
CA VAL A 65 -5.84 -6.00 -2.96
C VAL A 65 -4.40 -5.55 -3.16
N TYR A 66 -4.03 -4.47 -2.47
CA TYR A 66 -2.75 -3.81 -2.65
C TYR A 66 -1.98 -3.73 -1.34
N HIS A 67 -0.65 -3.86 -1.42
CA HIS A 67 0.29 -3.60 -0.34
C HIS A 67 1.30 -2.53 -0.81
N GLY A 68 1.79 -1.69 0.09
CA GLY A 68 2.75 -0.64 -0.24
C GLY A 68 3.87 -0.55 0.80
N THR A 69 5.10 -0.37 0.34
CA THR A 69 6.29 -0.32 1.21
C THR A 69 7.40 0.58 0.65
N ASP A 70 8.18 1.17 1.57
CA ASP A 70 9.43 1.86 1.28
C ASP A 70 10.66 1.07 1.76
N ALA A 71 10.50 -0.23 2.04
CA ALA A 71 11.50 -1.12 2.67
C ALA A 71 12.87 -1.17 1.98
N LEU A 72 12.99 -0.61 0.77
CA LEU A 72 14.22 -0.29 0.07
C LEU A 72 15.23 0.52 0.90
N ARG A 73 14.79 1.17 1.99
CA ARG A 73 15.65 1.90 2.91
C ARG A 73 16.46 1.01 3.88
N ARG A 74 16.18 -0.30 3.96
CA ARG A 74 16.71 -1.16 5.04
C ARG A 74 17.68 -2.26 4.63
N SER A 75 17.93 -2.49 3.34
CA SER A 75 18.68 -3.67 2.93
C SER A 75 19.70 -3.39 1.84
N SER A 76 20.69 -4.27 1.73
CA SER A 76 21.65 -4.24 0.64
C SER A 76 20.96 -4.44 -0.72
N THR A 77 21.63 -4.11 -1.82
CA THR A 77 21.08 -4.29 -3.18
C THR A 77 20.71 -5.74 -3.48
N GLN A 78 21.42 -6.72 -2.91
CA GLN A 78 21.10 -8.15 -3.02
C GLN A 78 19.82 -8.54 -2.27
N ASP A 79 19.61 -8.00 -1.06
CA ASP A 79 18.40 -8.26 -0.29
C ASP A 79 17.15 -7.69 -0.98
N THR A 80 17.30 -6.58 -1.71
CA THR A 80 16.20 -5.92 -2.44
C THR A 80 15.71 -6.76 -3.61
N GLU A 81 16.61 -7.40 -4.33
CA GLU A 81 16.27 -8.28 -5.44
C GLU A 81 15.58 -9.56 -4.96
N VAL A 82 16.10 -10.19 -3.91
CA VAL A 82 15.44 -11.33 -3.25
C VAL A 82 14.09 -10.89 -2.64
N ALA A 83 14.00 -9.66 -2.10
CA ALA A 83 12.77 -9.09 -1.56
C ALA A 83 11.66 -8.93 -2.60
N VAL A 84 12.03 -8.50 -3.80
CA VAL A 84 11.11 -8.25 -4.89
C VAL A 84 10.77 -9.54 -5.63
N ARG A 85 11.74 -10.44 -5.83
CA ARG A 85 11.55 -11.74 -6.49
C ARG A 85 10.78 -12.74 -5.64
N HIS A 86 11.05 -12.82 -4.34
CA HIS A 86 10.40 -13.78 -3.43
C HIS A 86 9.29 -13.15 -2.59
N GLY A 87 8.94 -11.88 -2.85
CA GLY A 87 7.93 -11.15 -2.11
C GLY A 87 8.19 -11.21 -0.60
N LEU A 88 9.18 -10.46 -0.08
CA LEU A 88 9.33 -10.22 1.37
C LEU A 88 8.15 -9.39 1.96
N LEU A 89 6.95 -9.74 1.56
CA LEU A 89 5.68 -9.64 2.27
C LEU A 89 5.71 -10.58 3.49
N TYR A 90 6.71 -10.43 4.36
CA TYR A 90 6.66 -11.09 5.67
C TYR A 90 5.72 -10.30 6.54
N GLY A 91 4.94 -11.03 7.34
CA GLY A 91 4.15 -10.39 8.38
C GLY A 91 5.07 -9.54 9.25
N SER A 92 4.68 -8.30 9.48
CA SER A 92 5.46 -7.36 10.28
C SER A 92 4.70 -7.01 11.54
N VAL A 93 5.42 -6.90 12.65
CA VAL A 93 4.87 -6.34 13.88
C VAL A 93 4.97 -4.83 13.78
N THR A 94 3.99 -4.21 13.14
CA THR A 94 3.88 -2.74 12.99
C THR A 94 2.59 -2.27 13.61
N GLU A 95 2.60 -1.11 14.30
CA GLU A 95 1.34 -0.56 14.82
C GLU A 95 0.39 -0.25 13.67
N ASN A 96 -0.81 -0.80 13.78
CA ASN A 96 -1.90 -0.57 12.86
C ASN A 96 -3.22 -0.85 13.57
N GLN A 97 -4.30 -0.57 12.86
CA GLN A 97 -5.66 -0.70 13.36
C GLN A 97 -6.15 -2.16 13.49
N VAL A 98 -5.54 -3.10 12.78
CA VAL A 98 -6.08 -4.44 12.55
C VAL A 98 -5.46 -5.49 13.49
N ALA A 99 -4.17 -5.43 13.83
CA ALA A 99 -3.59 -6.34 14.83
C ALA A 99 -2.75 -5.67 15.93
N PRO A 100 -2.57 -6.34 17.08
CA PRO A 100 -1.81 -5.83 18.22
C PRO A 100 -0.34 -5.53 17.89
N CYS A 101 0.16 -4.38 18.34
CA CYS A 101 1.48 -3.87 17.97
C CYS A 101 2.60 -4.28 18.94
N ARG A 102 2.27 -4.69 20.17
CA ARG A 102 3.25 -5.00 21.21
C ARG A 102 3.58 -6.51 21.27
N ARG A 103 4.22 -7.00 20.19
CA ARG A 103 5.17 -8.14 20.16
C ARG A 103 4.75 -9.61 19.83
N GLN A 104 3.67 -9.99 19.15
CA GLN A 104 3.61 -11.41 18.67
C GLN A 104 2.89 -11.74 17.36
N LEU A 105 2.18 -10.82 16.72
CA LEU A 105 1.46 -11.21 15.51
C LEU A 105 2.08 -10.58 14.26
N PRO A 106 2.98 -11.31 13.55
CA PRO A 106 3.47 -10.87 12.26
C PRO A 106 2.31 -10.95 11.26
N VAL A 107 1.79 -9.79 10.88
CA VAL A 107 0.68 -9.71 9.94
C VAL A 107 1.05 -8.79 8.79
N LEU A 108 0.54 -9.12 7.62
CA LEU A 108 0.70 -8.33 6.41
C LEU A 108 -0.59 -7.58 6.09
N TRP A 109 -0.48 -6.33 5.65
CA TRP A 109 -1.64 -5.45 5.45
C TRP A 109 -1.91 -5.22 3.97
N THR A 110 -3.15 -5.48 3.55
CA THR A 110 -3.62 -5.09 2.23
C THR A 110 -4.98 -4.41 2.29
N GLY A 111 -5.42 -3.86 1.17
CA GLY A 111 -6.75 -3.29 1.04
C GLY A 111 -7.02 -2.88 -0.40
N PHE A 112 -8.20 -2.35 -0.64
CA PHE A 112 -8.75 -2.31 -2.00
C PHE A 112 -8.42 -1.03 -2.77
N SER A 113 -7.96 0.03 -2.10
CA SER A 113 -7.54 1.26 -2.78
C SER A 113 -6.03 1.26 -3.06
N PRO A 114 -5.60 1.24 -4.32
CA PRO A 114 -4.18 1.32 -4.67
C PRO A 114 -3.57 2.67 -4.27
N LEU A 115 -4.30 3.79 -4.41
CA LEU A 115 -3.84 5.11 -3.98
C LEU A 115 -3.54 5.14 -2.47
N ARG A 116 -4.39 4.52 -1.65
CA ARG A 116 -4.17 4.41 -0.20
C ARG A 116 -2.86 3.70 0.13
N TYR A 117 -2.52 2.65 -0.61
CA TYR A 117 -1.29 1.87 -0.38
C TYR A 117 -0.05 2.53 -0.96
N PHE A 118 -0.18 3.28 -2.06
CA PHE A 118 0.86 4.21 -2.49
C PHE A 118 1.16 5.25 -1.40
N PHE A 119 0.12 5.87 -0.83
CA PHE A 119 0.29 6.81 0.26
C PHE A 119 0.90 6.17 1.51
N TRP A 120 0.51 4.93 1.84
CA TRP A 120 1.15 4.20 2.93
C TRP A 120 2.66 4.01 2.69
N ALA A 121 3.05 3.62 1.49
CA ALA A 121 4.45 3.43 1.13
C ALA A 121 5.24 4.75 1.21
N ALA A 122 4.69 5.82 0.63
CA ALA A 122 5.35 7.12 0.60
C ALA A 122 5.42 7.77 1.99
N PHE A 123 4.31 7.81 2.72
CA PHE A 123 4.12 8.60 3.94
C PHE A 123 4.18 7.77 5.23
N LYS A 124 4.19 6.43 5.18
CA LYS A 124 4.24 5.56 6.37
C LYS A 124 3.17 5.88 7.44
N SER A 125 1.99 6.32 7.01
CA SER A 125 0.88 6.85 7.84
C SER A 125 0.98 8.32 8.27
N GLU A 126 1.94 9.09 7.78
CA GLU A 126 1.92 10.56 7.91
C GLU A 126 0.71 11.16 7.18
N VAL A 127 0.36 12.39 7.58
CA VAL A 127 -0.73 13.18 7.00
C VAL A 127 -0.57 13.24 5.48
N LEU A 128 -1.66 12.98 4.76
CA LEU A 128 -1.67 13.05 3.30
C LEU A 128 -1.46 14.48 2.85
N HIS A 129 -0.35 14.73 2.17
CA HIS A 129 -0.08 16.01 1.54
C HIS A 129 -0.16 15.88 0.02
N PRO A 130 -0.91 16.76 -0.67
CA PRO A 130 -1.01 16.73 -2.13
C PRO A 130 0.32 17.00 -2.82
N VAL A 131 1.20 17.77 -2.16
CA VAL A 131 2.58 18.04 -2.56
C VAL A 131 3.51 17.41 -1.53
N PRO A 132 4.45 16.54 -1.92
CA PRO A 132 5.35 15.90 -0.99
C PRO A 132 6.34 16.90 -0.39
N SER A 133 6.63 16.77 0.90
CA SER A 133 7.76 17.47 1.53
C SER A 133 9.09 16.99 0.92
N THR A 134 10.19 17.72 1.13
CA THR A 134 11.52 17.31 0.64
C THR A 134 11.89 15.88 1.04
N THR A 135 11.60 15.48 2.28
CA THR A 135 11.86 14.11 2.77
C THR A 135 11.09 13.06 1.96
N ILE A 136 9.81 13.30 1.70
CA ILE A 136 8.96 12.38 0.93
C ILE A 136 9.34 12.42 -0.55
N GLY A 137 9.64 13.60 -1.10
CA GLY A 137 10.10 13.77 -2.47
C GLY A 137 11.39 13.00 -2.74
N ASN A 138 12.36 13.05 -1.83
CA ASN A 138 13.59 12.27 -1.92
C ASN A 138 13.30 10.76 -1.90
N LYS A 139 12.36 10.31 -1.06
CA LYS A 139 11.94 8.90 -1.04
C LYS A 139 11.32 8.46 -2.36
N LEU A 140 10.44 9.28 -2.95
CA LEU A 140 9.78 9.00 -4.23
C LEU A 140 10.73 9.07 -5.43
N LYS A 141 11.96 9.55 -5.24
CA LYS A 141 13.02 9.65 -6.25
C LYS A 141 14.22 8.73 -5.96
N MET A 142 14.13 7.88 -4.95
CA MET A 142 15.23 7.01 -4.54
C MET A 142 15.41 5.87 -5.56
N PRO A 143 16.60 5.72 -6.17
CA PRO A 143 16.87 4.64 -7.10
C PRO A 143 17.16 3.33 -6.35
N TRP A 144 16.86 2.20 -6.99
CA TRP A 144 17.14 0.86 -6.50
C TRP A 144 17.22 -0.13 -7.67
N LYS A 145 17.77 -1.33 -7.43
CA LYS A 145 17.96 -2.33 -8.50
C LYS A 145 17.16 -3.60 -8.26
N CYS A 146 16.77 -4.22 -9.35
CA CYS A 146 16.18 -5.55 -9.41
C CYS A 146 16.83 -6.32 -10.55
N GLY A 147 17.76 -7.22 -10.21
CA GLY A 147 18.72 -7.74 -11.17
C GLY A 147 19.51 -6.59 -11.78
N ASP A 148 19.61 -6.57 -13.10
CA ASP A 148 20.33 -5.54 -13.84
C ASP A 148 19.51 -4.27 -14.12
N HIS A 149 18.23 -4.24 -13.75
CA HIS A 149 17.35 -3.11 -14.02
C HIS A 149 17.30 -2.14 -12.84
N GLU A 150 17.45 -0.84 -13.14
CA GLU A 150 17.26 0.24 -12.18
C GLU A 150 15.81 0.73 -12.18
N HIS A 151 15.27 0.91 -10.98
CA HIS A 151 13.92 1.38 -10.69
C HIS A 151 13.99 2.55 -9.72
N VAL A 152 12.91 3.34 -9.65
CA VAL A 152 12.85 4.54 -8.82
C VAL A 152 11.54 4.60 -8.05
N GLY A 153 11.64 5.00 -6.78
CA GLY A 153 10.50 5.33 -5.93
C GLY A 153 10.09 4.21 -4.98
N VAL A 154 8.81 4.17 -4.63
CA VAL A 154 8.26 3.22 -3.65
C VAL A 154 7.65 2.00 -4.34
N LEU A 155 7.48 0.92 -3.59
CA LEU A 155 6.90 -0.32 -4.10
C LEU A 155 5.41 -0.43 -3.76
N VAL A 156 4.61 -0.80 -4.75
CA VAL A 156 3.22 -1.22 -4.58
C VAL A 156 3.03 -2.59 -5.21
N PHE A 157 2.50 -3.53 -4.45
CA PHE A 157 2.21 -4.89 -4.89
C PHE A 157 0.71 -5.06 -5.10
N ARG A 158 0.33 -5.82 -6.13
CA ARG A 158 -1.05 -6.20 -6.42
C ARG A 158 -1.22 -7.70 -6.28
N PHE A 159 -2.28 -8.09 -5.58
CA PHE A 159 -2.67 -9.47 -5.36
C PHE A 159 -4.13 -9.69 -5.76
N GLN A 160 -4.50 -10.93 -6.00
CA GLN A 160 -5.89 -11.32 -6.24
C GLN A 160 -6.25 -12.60 -5.46
N PRO A 161 -6.30 -12.52 -4.12
CA PRO A 161 -6.63 -13.67 -3.28
C PRO A 161 -8.12 -14.01 -3.38
N ALA A 162 -8.48 -15.24 -3.01
CA ALA A 162 -9.87 -15.61 -2.77
C ALA A 162 -10.37 -14.88 -1.51
N LEU A 163 -11.51 -14.18 -1.62
CA LEU A 163 -12.11 -13.44 -0.52
C LEU A 163 -13.47 -14.04 -0.09
N PRO A 164 -13.83 -13.95 1.21
CA PRO A 164 -13.08 -13.28 2.30
C PRO A 164 -11.85 -14.08 2.80
N SER A 165 -11.80 -15.37 2.52
CA SER A 165 -10.63 -16.23 2.71
C SER A 165 -10.57 -17.34 1.66
N ALA A 166 -9.43 -18.03 1.55
CA ALA A 166 -9.35 -19.24 0.74
C ALA A 166 -10.12 -20.41 1.39
N PRO A 167 -10.50 -21.45 0.61
CA PRO A 167 -11.20 -22.60 1.15
C PRO A 167 -10.42 -23.26 2.30
N GLY A 168 -11.05 -23.36 3.47
CA GLY A 168 -10.45 -23.96 4.67
C GLY A 168 -9.70 -22.99 5.58
N GLU A 169 -9.58 -21.71 5.21
CA GLU A 169 -8.99 -20.67 6.05
C GLU A 169 -10.06 -19.88 6.81
N ALA A 170 -9.80 -19.61 8.09
CA ALA A 170 -10.69 -18.81 8.93
C ALA A 170 -10.54 -17.32 8.59
N SER A 171 -11.70 -16.66 8.50
CA SER A 171 -11.81 -15.23 8.26
C SER A 171 -12.68 -14.59 9.32
N TYR A 172 -12.30 -13.41 9.78
CA TYR A 172 -13.16 -12.58 10.61
C TYR A 172 -13.29 -11.15 10.05
N ILE A 173 -14.49 -10.60 10.14
CA ILE A 173 -14.79 -9.22 9.76
C ILE A 173 -15.17 -8.48 11.03
N ILE A 174 -14.41 -7.43 11.36
CA ILE A 174 -14.72 -6.58 12.51
C ILE A 174 -16.05 -5.88 12.22
N PRO A 175 -17.05 -6.00 13.12
CA PRO A 175 -18.36 -5.38 12.90
C PRO A 175 -18.23 -3.86 12.74
N PRO A 176 -18.92 -3.25 11.75
CA PRO A 176 -18.93 -1.81 11.57
C PRO A 176 -19.29 -1.08 12.88
N GLY A 177 -18.52 -0.05 13.22
CA GLY A 177 -18.70 0.73 14.44
C GLY A 177 -17.94 0.19 15.65
N ARG A 178 -17.29 -0.99 15.55
CA ARG A 178 -16.45 -1.56 16.63
C ARG A 178 -14.95 -1.37 16.40
N GLU A 179 -14.55 -0.61 15.38
CA GLU A 179 -13.13 -0.41 15.02
C GLU A 179 -12.35 0.32 16.11
N GLN A 180 -13.01 1.24 16.82
CA GLN A 180 -12.41 1.96 17.95
C GLN A 180 -12.17 1.04 19.14
N ASP A 181 -13.16 0.22 19.51
CA ASP A 181 -13.02 -0.78 20.57
C ASP A 181 -11.90 -1.77 20.23
N TRP A 182 -11.87 -2.23 18.96
CA TRP A 182 -10.84 -3.12 18.47
C TRP A 182 -9.44 -2.52 18.64
N THR A 183 -9.25 -1.27 18.21
CA THR A 183 -7.94 -0.60 18.30
C THR A 183 -7.56 -0.29 19.74
N TYR A 184 -8.54 -0.06 20.62
CA TYR A 184 -8.28 0.08 22.05
C TYR A 184 -7.74 -1.24 22.63
N LEU A 185 -8.41 -2.37 22.34
CA LEU A 185 -7.99 -3.69 22.81
C LEU A 185 -6.63 -4.11 22.22
N SER A 186 -6.33 -3.76 20.97
CA SER A 186 -5.06 -4.10 20.32
C SER A 186 -3.83 -3.42 20.95
N ARG A 187 -4.04 -2.42 21.80
CA ARG A 187 -3.00 -1.71 22.55
C ARG A 187 -2.74 -2.28 23.94
N ILE A 188 -3.61 -3.17 24.43
CA ILE A 188 -3.44 -3.81 25.74
C ILE A 188 -2.24 -4.77 25.67
N PRO A 189 -1.25 -4.63 26.56
CA PRO A 189 -0.08 -5.49 26.59
C PRO A 189 -0.42 -6.81 27.32
N GLU A 190 -1.26 -7.65 26.71
CA GLU A 190 -1.63 -8.96 27.26
C GLU A 190 -1.54 -10.06 26.19
N GLY A 191 -1.24 -11.29 26.63
CA GLY A 191 -1.12 -12.47 25.76
C GLY A 191 0.25 -12.61 25.09
N VAL A 192 0.80 -13.84 25.11
CA VAL A 192 2.06 -14.19 24.43
C VAL A 192 1.80 -14.95 23.11
N THR A 193 0.57 -15.41 22.88
CA THR A 193 0.21 -16.29 21.76
C THR A 193 -0.96 -15.72 20.96
N PRO A 194 -1.09 -16.06 19.66
CA PRO A 194 -2.23 -15.65 18.85
C PRO A 194 -3.59 -15.96 19.48
N ASP A 195 -3.75 -17.12 20.11
CA ASP A 195 -5.00 -17.52 20.77
C ASP A 195 -5.29 -16.70 22.03
N ALA A 196 -4.27 -16.40 22.83
CA ALA A 196 -4.43 -15.53 23.99
C ALA A 196 -4.82 -14.12 23.56
N LEU A 197 -4.18 -13.60 22.50
CA LEU A 197 -4.53 -12.32 21.89
C LEU A 197 -5.97 -12.34 21.36
N TRP A 198 -6.37 -13.40 20.67
CA TRP A 198 -7.73 -13.53 20.13
C TRP A 198 -8.81 -13.47 21.21
N ARG A 199 -8.58 -14.09 22.37
CA ARG A 199 -9.52 -14.03 23.51
C ARG A 199 -9.73 -12.62 24.06
N LEU A 200 -8.76 -11.71 23.94
CA LEU A 200 -8.95 -10.31 24.35
C LEU A 200 -10.08 -9.64 23.56
N PHE A 201 -10.33 -10.08 22.33
CA PHE A 201 -11.36 -9.55 21.45
C PHE A 201 -12.73 -10.25 21.63
N ALA A 202 -12.87 -11.18 22.59
CA ALA A 202 -14.14 -11.86 22.88
C ALA A 202 -15.34 -10.93 23.12
N PRO A 203 -15.20 -9.73 23.71
CA PRO A 203 -16.31 -8.76 23.81
C PRO A 203 -16.81 -8.18 22.46
N ILE A 204 -16.04 -8.37 21.38
CA ILE A 204 -16.40 -7.94 20.02
C ILE A 204 -16.85 -9.13 19.19
N HIS A 205 -16.09 -10.24 19.22
CA HIS A 205 -16.36 -11.41 18.37
C HIS A 205 -17.22 -12.50 19.02
N HIS A 206 -17.57 -12.38 20.29
CA HIS A 206 -18.46 -13.30 21.00
C HIS A 206 -18.02 -14.79 20.96
N ASN A 207 -16.71 -15.05 20.88
CA ASN A 207 -16.11 -16.38 20.76
C ASN A 207 -16.58 -17.19 19.55
N VAL A 208 -16.85 -16.50 18.42
CA VAL A 208 -17.27 -17.13 17.15
C VAL A 208 -16.25 -18.18 16.66
N GLN A 209 -14.97 -18.05 17.01
CA GLN A 209 -13.93 -19.03 16.70
C GLN A 209 -12.87 -19.13 17.80
N PRO A 210 -12.20 -20.29 17.96
CA PRO A 210 -11.29 -20.54 19.07
C PRO A 210 -9.89 -19.92 18.91
N THR A 211 -9.46 -19.65 17.67
CA THR A 211 -8.10 -19.23 17.32
C THR A 211 -8.11 -17.94 16.50
N TRP A 212 -6.95 -17.28 16.42
CA TRP A 212 -6.77 -16.11 15.56
C TRP A 212 -7.00 -16.48 14.07
N PRO A 213 -7.78 -15.71 13.29
CA PRO A 213 -8.06 -16.02 11.88
C PRO A 213 -6.87 -15.74 10.97
N GLU A 214 -6.73 -16.52 9.89
CA GLU A 214 -5.76 -16.26 8.83
C GLU A 214 -6.03 -14.92 8.13
N THR A 215 -7.29 -14.51 8.00
CA THR A 215 -7.69 -13.20 7.46
C THR A 215 -8.57 -12.40 8.42
N LEU A 216 -8.21 -11.14 8.60
CA LEU A 216 -8.95 -10.20 9.46
C LEU A 216 -9.28 -8.92 8.69
N HIS A 217 -10.57 -8.62 8.53
CA HIS A 217 -11.03 -7.44 7.79
C HIS A 217 -11.49 -6.31 8.72
N CYS A 218 -11.10 -5.09 8.39
CA CYS A 218 -11.46 -3.88 9.14
C CYS A 218 -11.72 -2.71 8.20
N GLN A 219 -12.66 -1.82 8.52
CA GLN A 219 -12.78 -0.54 7.83
C GLN A 219 -11.82 0.48 8.42
N GLU A 220 -11.16 1.31 7.61
CA GLU A 220 -10.51 2.52 8.12
C GLU A 220 -11.53 3.34 8.94
N TYR A 221 -11.07 3.88 10.08
CA TYR A 221 -11.90 4.65 11.01
C TYR A 221 -11.19 5.93 11.48
N GLY A 222 -11.91 6.76 12.22
CA GLY A 222 -11.38 7.98 12.83
C GLY A 222 -10.77 8.96 11.83
N VAL A 223 -9.69 9.63 12.25
CA VAL A 223 -9.01 10.67 11.47
C VAL A 223 -8.50 10.15 10.13
N GLN A 224 -8.00 8.91 10.07
CA GLN A 224 -7.50 8.34 8.81
C GLN A 224 -8.61 8.23 7.76
N ARG A 225 -9.78 7.72 8.16
CA ARG A 225 -10.96 7.66 7.27
C ARG A 225 -11.37 9.05 6.79
N LEU A 226 -11.41 10.04 7.69
CA LEU A 226 -11.77 11.42 7.32
C LEU A 226 -10.79 12.01 6.31
N MET A 227 -9.49 11.84 6.52
CA MET A 227 -8.43 12.33 5.62
C MET A 227 -8.45 11.63 4.26
N LEU A 228 -8.84 10.36 4.20
CA LEU A 228 -8.89 9.56 2.98
C LEU A 228 -10.19 9.73 2.19
N SER A 229 -11.27 10.14 2.86
CA SER A 229 -12.62 10.23 2.29
C SER A 229 -12.73 11.05 1.00
N PRO A 230 -11.96 12.13 0.81
CA PRO A 230 -11.97 12.88 -0.44
C PRO A 230 -11.30 12.15 -1.61
N TYR A 231 -10.47 11.13 -1.34
CA TYR A 231 -9.54 10.56 -2.32
C TYR A 231 -9.84 9.12 -2.70
N ILE A 232 -10.44 8.33 -1.80
CA ILE A 232 -10.70 6.89 -2.03
C ILE A 232 -12.16 6.55 -1.73
N LYS A 233 -12.68 5.50 -2.37
CA LYS A 233 -14.04 4.99 -2.06
C LYS A 233 -14.04 3.71 -1.22
N GLN A 234 -12.95 2.95 -1.25
CA GLN A 234 -12.83 1.69 -0.51
C GLN A 234 -11.97 1.88 0.74
N PHE A 235 -12.57 1.62 1.90
CA PHE A 235 -11.93 1.77 3.21
C PHE A 235 -11.60 0.43 3.87
N TRP A 236 -11.93 -0.69 3.22
CA TRP A 236 -11.62 -1.99 3.78
C TRP A 236 -10.14 -2.31 3.69
N ARG A 237 -9.64 -2.87 4.79
CA ARG A 237 -8.30 -3.41 4.96
C ARG A 237 -8.38 -4.85 5.41
N THR A 238 -7.37 -5.62 5.05
CA THR A 238 -7.20 -7.01 5.43
C THR A 238 -5.84 -7.20 6.07
N GLY A 239 -5.83 -7.80 7.26
CA GLY A 239 -4.65 -8.38 7.88
C GLY A 239 -4.55 -9.85 7.51
N TRP A 240 -3.38 -10.26 7.02
CA TRP A 240 -3.06 -11.64 6.65
C TRP A 240 -2.07 -12.22 7.63
N PHE A 241 -2.42 -13.34 8.26
CA PHE A 241 -1.62 -14.03 9.27
C PHE A 241 -1.32 -15.47 8.84
N ASP A 242 -0.12 -15.95 9.17
CA ASP A 242 0.34 -17.33 8.96
C ASP A 242 0.02 -17.89 7.56
N ALA A 243 -0.83 -18.92 7.44
CA ALA A 243 -1.24 -19.51 6.17
C ALA A 243 -1.87 -18.48 5.21
N GLY A 244 -2.59 -17.48 5.74
CA GLY A 244 -3.13 -16.38 4.95
C GLY A 244 -2.05 -15.54 4.25
N ILE A 245 -0.86 -15.39 4.85
CA ILE A 245 0.28 -14.72 4.18
C ILE A 245 0.75 -15.55 2.99
N THR A 246 0.81 -16.87 3.15
CA THR A 246 1.20 -17.80 2.08
C THR A 246 0.19 -17.75 0.93
N THR A 247 -1.10 -17.79 1.23
CA THR A 247 -2.18 -17.63 0.25
C THR A 247 -2.11 -16.29 -0.47
N LEU A 248 -1.90 -15.19 0.26
CA LEU A 248 -1.75 -13.88 -0.36
C LEU A 248 -0.54 -13.85 -1.31
N ARG A 249 0.61 -14.38 -0.91
CA ARG A 249 1.81 -14.46 -1.76
C ARG A 249 1.57 -15.27 -3.03
N ALA A 250 0.91 -16.42 -2.92
CA ALA A 250 0.55 -17.26 -4.06
C ALA A 250 -0.39 -16.54 -5.05
N SER A 251 -1.13 -15.53 -4.57
CA SER A 251 -2.02 -14.70 -5.38
C SER A 251 -1.37 -13.42 -5.93
N HIS A 252 -0.04 -13.27 -5.85
CA HIS A 252 0.67 -12.12 -6.41
C HIS A 252 0.46 -12.02 -7.93
N GLN A 253 0.21 -10.79 -8.40
CA GLN A 253 -0.12 -10.52 -9.81
C GLN A 253 0.85 -9.53 -10.45
N ALA A 254 1.30 -8.53 -9.69
CA ALA A 254 2.19 -7.49 -10.23
C ALA A 254 2.91 -6.74 -9.11
N THR A 255 4.09 -6.22 -9.44
CA THR A 255 4.86 -5.30 -8.61
C THR A 255 5.08 -4.00 -9.39
N TYR A 256 4.78 -2.87 -8.77
CA TYR A 256 4.95 -1.54 -9.33
C TYR A 256 6.01 -0.77 -8.54
N SER A 257 6.96 -0.18 -9.24
CA SER A 257 7.82 0.88 -8.70
C SER A 257 7.20 2.23 -9.08
N ILE A 258 6.84 3.06 -8.11
CA ILE A 258 6.12 4.31 -8.36
C ILE A 258 6.96 5.49 -7.89
N SER A 259 7.34 6.35 -8.84
CA SER A 259 8.04 7.61 -8.59
C SER A 259 7.12 8.81 -8.86
N PHE A 260 7.43 9.95 -8.26
CA PHE A 260 6.72 11.21 -8.52
C PHE A 260 7.68 12.36 -8.78
N THR A 261 7.42 13.10 -9.85
CA THR A 261 8.10 14.35 -10.19
C THR A 261 7.09 15.48 -10.21
N GLN A 262 7.28 16.45 -9.31
CA GLN A 262 6.46 17.66 -9.29
C GLN A 262 6.83 18.55 -10.48
N THR A 263 5.85 18.90 -11.30
CA THR A 263 6.01 19.92 -12.33
C THR A 263 5.58 21.27 -11.73
N ILE A 264 6.49 22.25 -11.77
CA ILE A 264 6.12 23.63 -11.43
C ILE A 264 5.37 24.17 -12.64
N GLN A 265 4.10 24.51 -12.47
CA GLN A 265 3.37 25.22 -13.49
C GLN A 265 3.97 26.63 -13.58
N GLU A 266 4.75 26.90 -14.61
CA GLU A 266 5.25 28.26 -14.86
C GLU A 266 4.03 29.18 -14.99
N ALA A 267 4.01 30.25 -14.20
CA ALA A 267 2.98 31.26 -14.32
C ALA A 267 2.97 31.78 -15.76
N PRO A 268 1.78 32.00 -16.38
CA PRO A 268 1.72 32.67 -17.67
C PRO A 268 2.55 33.96 -17.59
N PRO A 269 3.40 34.27 -18.59
CA PRO A 269 4.15 35.51 -18.59
C PRO A 269 3.16 36.66 -18.38
N ALA A 270 3.41 37.47 -17.35
CA ALA A 270 2.56 38.62 -17.05
C ALA A 270 2.45 39.45 -18.34
N ASP A 271 1.23 39.58 -18.85
CA ASP A 271 0.94 40.50 -19.95
C ASP A 271 1.47 41.86 -19.51
N LYS A 272 2.50 42.34 -20.22
CA LYS A 272 3.02 43.68 -20.00
C LYS A 272 1.94 44.64 -20.46
N ASP A 273 1.07 44.98 -19.52
CA ASP A 273 -0.02 45.91 -19.75
C ASP A 273 0.54 47.21 -20.34
N THR A 274 0.12 47.45 -21.57
CA THR A 274 0.49 48.59 -22.38
C THR A 274 -0.04 49.82 -21.64
N LYS A 275 0.84 50.61 -21.02
CA LYS A 275 0.49 51.91 -20.43
C LYS A 275 0.01 52.85 -21.54
N THR A 276 -1.28 52.82 -21.85
CA THR A 276 -1.94 53.87 -22.62
C THR A 276 -2.10 55.08 -21.70
N LYS A 277 -1.17 56.03 -21.78
CA LYS A 277 -1.31 57.36 -21.19
C LYS A 277 -2.55 58.05 -21.81
N GLN A 278 -3.65 58.10 -21.08
CA GLN A 278 -4.72 59.05 -21.38
C GLN A 278 -4.25 60.45 -20.94
N HIS A 279 -3.89 61.28 -21.91
CA HIS A 279 -3.80 62.73 -21.72
C HIS A 279 -5.21 63.27 -21.47
N ARG A 280 -5.51 63.68 -20.23
CA ARG A 280 -6.59 64.63 -19.94
C ARG A 280 -6.10 66.02 -20.33
N THR A 281 -6.59 66.55 -21.45
CA THR A 281 -6.61 67.99 -21.71
C THR A 281 -7.77 68.60 -20.95
N SER A 282 -7.45 69.46 -19.98
CA SER A 282 -8.38 70.42 -19.39
C SER A 282 -8.37 71.66 -20.27
N THR A 283 -9.55 72.08 -20.72
CA THR A 283 -9.82 73.44 -21.18
C THR A 283 -11.09 73.93 -20.50
N TRP A 284 -11.01 75.21 -20.15
CA TRP A 284 -11.96 76.12 -19.53
C TRP A 284 -13.41 75.98 -19.98
#